data_AF-A0A2R6J489-F1
#
_entry.id   AF-A0A2R6J489-F1
#
_cell.length_a   1.000
_cell.length_b   1.000
_cell.length_c   1.000
_cell.angle_alpha   90.00
_cell.angle_beta   90.00
_cell.angle_gamma   90.00
#
_symmetry.space_group_name_H-M   'P 1'
#
loop_
_entity.id
_entity.type
_entity.pdbx_description
1 polymer ?
#
loop_
_entity_poly.entity_id
_entity_poly.type
_entity_poly.pdbx_seq_one_letter_code
_entity_poly.pdbx_strand_id
1 'polypeptide(L)' 'MQGETTGEAYDLLLAGIPAPVAGGALVGLYSSLPFLLAFAAGGVLAAGLVGMAMFLVPP' A
#
# COMPACT_ATOMS: atom_id res chain seq x y z
N MET A 1 -20.18 -5.67 19.23
CA MET A 1 -19.36 -4.49 18.93
C MET A 1 -17.96 -4.82 18.39
N GLN A 2 -17.46 -6.07 18.47
CA GLN A 2 -16.14 -6.44 17.91
C GLN A 2 -16.10 -6.56 16.37
N GLY A 3 -17.24 -6.75 15.70
CA GLY A 3 -17.29 -6.88 14.23
C GLY A 3 -17.18 -5.56 13.46
N GLU A 4 -17.67 -4.44 14.02
CA GLU A 4 -17.61 -3.12 13.37
C GLU A 4 -16.18 -2.58 13.29
N THR A 5 -15.39 -2.75 14.36
CA THR A 5 -14.02 -2.25 14.43
C THR A 5 -13.05 -2.99 13.50
N THR A 6 -13.31 -4.27 13.24
CA THR A 6 -12.48 -5.09 12.32
C THR A 6 -12.76 -4.72 10.86
N GLY A 7 -14.03 -4.46 10.52
CA GLY A 7 -14.41 -3.98 9.18
C GLY A 7 -13.78 -2.62 8.85
N GLU A 8 -13.83 -1.67 9.78
CA GLU A 8 -13.21 -0.35 9.62
C GLU A 8 -11.68 -0.44 9.46
N ALA A 9 -11.02 -1.33 10.21
CA ALA A 9 -9.58 -1.55 10.08
C ALA A 9 -9.21 -2.10 8.70
N TYR A 10 -10.03 -3.01 8.16
CA TYR A 10 -9.81 -3.58 6.82
C TYR A 10 -10.04 -2.55 5.71
N ASP A 11 -11.07 -1.71 5.83
CA ASP A 11 -11.37 -0.64 4.88
C ASP A 11 -10.29 0.44 4.85
N LEU A 12 -9.77 0.84 6.01
CA LEU A 12 -8.64 1.77 6.11
C LEU A 12 -7.37 1.18 5.48
N LEU A 13 -7.16 -0.13 5.65
CA LEU A 13 -6.03 -0.82 5.06
C LEU A 13 -6.16 -0.87 3.52
N LEU A 14 -7.34 -1.19 3.01
CA LEU A 14 -7.65 -1.14 1.57
C LEU A 14 -7.45 0.26 0.98
N ALA A 15 -7.91 1.29 1.70
CA ALA A 15 -7.75 2.69 1.31
C ALA A 15 -6.27 3.15 1.31
N GLY A 16 -5.40 2.48 2.08
CA GLY A 16 -3.97 2.75 2.14
C GLY A 16 -3.14 2.13 1.02
N ILE A 17 -3.64 1.10 0.33
CA ILE A 17 -2.93 0.37 -0.76
C ILE A 17 -2.44 1.30 -1.90
N PRO A 18 -3.16 2.34 -2.31
CA PRO A 18 -2.67 3.24 -3.35
C PRO A 18 -1.47 4.11 -2.91
N ALA A 19 -1.25 4.30 -1.61
CA ALA A 19 -0.27 5.25 -1.10
C ALA A 19 1.19 4.90 -1.47
N PRO A 20 1.67 3.64 -1.38
CA PRO A 20 3.04 3.28 -1.77
C PRO A 20 3.25 3.39 -3.29
N VAL A 21 2.22 3.11 -4.09
CA VAL A 21 2.28 3.25 -5.57
C VAL A 21 2.35 4.72 -5.96
N ALA A 22 1.48 5.55 -5.37
CA ALA A 22 1.52 7.00 -5.56
C ALA A 22 2.86 7.58 -5.07
N GLY A 23 3.38 7.11 -3.93
CA GLY A 23 4.70 7.47 -3.44
C GLY A 23 5.81 7.13 -4.43
N GLY A 24 5.81 5.92 -4.99
CA GLY A 24 6.77 5.50 -6.03
C GLY A 24 6.68 6.36 -7.29
N ALA A 25 5.46 6.71 -7.73
CA ALA A 25 5.25 7.61 -8.87
C ALA A 25 5.79 9.03 -8.60
N LEU A 26 5.53 9.58 -7.42
CA LEU A 26 6.02 10.90 -7.02
C LEU A 26 7.55 10.91 -6.93
N VAL A 27 8.16 9.89 -6.33
CA VAL A 27 9.62 9.75 -6.28
C VAL A 27 10.21 9.68 -7.69
N GLY A 28 9.59 8.93 -8.60
CA GLY A 28 10.03 8.86 -10.00
C GLY A 28 9.88 10.18 -10.77
N LEU A 29 8.90 11.02 -10.40
CA LEU A 29 8.67 12.33 -11.01
C LEU A 29 9.62 13.41 -10.49
N TYR A 30 9.98 13.36 -9.21
CA TYR A 30 10.74 14.42 -8.53
C TYR A 30 12.22 14.08 -8.24
N SER A 31 12.69 12.89 -8.63
CA SER A 31 14.09 12.47 -8.47
C SER A 31 14.76 12.16 -9.81
N SER A 32 16.05 11.85 -9.77
CA SER A 32 16.81 11.37 -10.92
C SER A 32 16.64 9.87 -11.18
N LEU A 33 15.79 9.17 -10.41
CA LEU A 33 15.55 7.75 -10.60
C LEU A 33 14.68 7.51 -11.84
N PRO A 34 14.89 6.41 -12.59
CA PRO A 34 14.00 6.03 -13.67
C PRO A 34 12.57 5.87 -13.16
N PHE A 35 11.61 6.54 -13.80
CA PHE A 35 10.20 6.53 -13.38
C PHE A 35 9.65 5.10 -13.22
N LEU A 36 9.90 4.23 -14.21
CA LEU A 36 9.46 2.82 -14.16
C LEU A 36 10.04 2.06 -12.97
N LEU A 37 11.28 2.34 -12.58
CA LEU A 37 11.93 1.71 -11.43
C LEU A 37 11.29 2.17 -10.12
N ALA A 38 11.11 3.48 -9.96
CA ALA A 38 10.49 4.05 -8.76
C ALA A 38 9.02 3.62 -8.60
N PHE A 39 8.28 3.59 -9.70
CA PHE A 39 6.90 3.10 -9.74
C PHE A 39 6.82 1.61 -9.40
N ALA A 40 7.67 0.78 -10.00
CA ALA A 40 7.72 -0.65 -9.72
C ALA A 40 8.07 -0.94 -8.25
N ALA A 41 9.03 -0.19 -7.68
CA ALA A 41 9.38 -0.30 -6.26
C ALA A 41 8.20 0.06 -5.35
N GLY A 42 7.46 1.12 -5.68
CA GLY A 42 6.21 1.48 -4.97
C GLY A 42 5.15 0.38 -5.06
N GLY A 43 5.01 -0.26 -6.22
CA GLY A 43 4.13 -1.41 -6.43
C GLY A 43 4.53 -2.64 -5.59
N VAL A 44 5.82 -2.97 -5.54
CA VAL A 44 6.32 -4.08 -4.71
C VAL A 44 6.08 -3.81 -3.23
N LEU A 45 6.29 -2.58 -2.77
CA LEU A 45 5.98 -2.18 -1.38
C LEU A 45 4.49 -2.29 -1.07
N ALA A 46 3.62 -1.85 -1.97
CA ALA A 46 2.16 -2.00 -1.82
C ALA A 46 1.76 -3.48 -1.71
N ALA A 47 2.28 -4.34 -2.60
CA ALA A 47 2.02 -5.77 -2.57
C ALA A 47 2.51 -6.43 -1.26
N GLY A 48 3.68 -6.03 -0.76
CA GLY A 48 4.20 -6.50 0.52
C GLY A 48 3.33 -6.09 1.71
N LEU A 49 2.83 -4.85 1.72
CA LEU A 49 1.92 -4.36 2.77
C LEU A 49 0.57 -5.08 2.74
N VAL A 50 0.00 -5.31 1.55
CA VAL A 50 -1.22 -6.10 1.40
C VAL A 50 -1.01 -7.54 1.84
N GLY A 51 0.10 -8.16 1.44
CA GLY A 51 0.46 -9.50 1.88
C GLY A 51 0.58 -9.57 3.40
N MET A 52 1.31 -8.65 4.02
CA MET A 52 1.44 -8.54 5.47
C MET A 52 0.07 -8.40 6.16
N ALA A 53 -0.81 -7.55 5.62
CA ALA A 53 -2.13 -7.33 6.16
C ALA A 53 -3.02 -8.57 6.16
N MET A 54 -2.97 -9.37 5.09
CA MET A 54 -3.72 -10.63 5.01
C MET A 54 -3.33 -11.64 6.09
N PHE A 55 -2.12 -11.55 6.64
CA PHE A 55 -1.64 -12.44 7.69
C PHE A 55 -1.73 -11.83 9.10
N LEU A 56 -1.68 -10.50 9.25
CA LEU A 56 -1.78 -9.83 10.55
C LEU A 56 -3.21 -9.46 10.96
N VAL A 57 -4.09 -9.19 10.01
CA VAL A 57 -5.48 -8.82 10.26
C VAL A 57 -6.38 -9.94 9.74
N PRO A 58 -6.79 -10.89 10.60
CA PRO A 58 -7.76 -11.88 10.19
C PRO A 58 -9.09 -11.19 9.83
N PRO A 59 -9.80 -11.66 8.78
CA PRO A 59 -11.10 -11.14 8.40
C PRO A 59 -12.16 -11.35 9.48
#